data_AF-A0AAU5TXE0-F1
#
_entry.id   AF-A0AAU5TXE0-F1
#
_cell.length_a   1.000
_cell.length_b   1.000
_cell.length_c   1.000
_cell.angle_alpha   90.00
_cell.angle_beta   90.00
_cell.angle_gamma   90.00
#
_symmetry.space_group_name_H-M   'P 1'
#
loop_
_entity.id
_entity.type
_entity.pdbx_description
1 polymer ?
#
loop_
_entity_poly.entity_id
_entity_poly.type
_entity_poly.pdbx_seq_one_letter_code
_entity_poly.pdbx_strand_id
1 'polypeptide(L)'
;MALSDITRSEVEKAIEECDRLGRDLFLQRYGFRRARRYLLSHEGRQYDSKAVVGAAHGFLPGRAREALREILLRVAAERHDAVRDATREPSSASP
;
A
#
# COMPACT_ATOMS: atom_id res chain seq x y z
N MET A 1 -17.85 3.97 0.43
CA MET A 1 -16.74 4.06 1.38
C MET A 1 -15.44 4.22 0.62
N ALA A 2 -14.70 5.26 0.98
CA ALA A 2 -13.45 5.68 0.36
C ALA A 2 -12.26 5.06 1.10
N LEU A 3 -11.06 5.14 0.52
CA LEU A 3 -9.79 4.89 1.23
C LEU A 3 -9.68 5.69 2.54
N SER A 4 -10.36 6.84 2.60
CA SER A 4 -10.47 7.71 3.76
C SER A 4 -11.08 7.05 5.00
N ASP A 5 -11.81 5.94 4.83
CA ASP A 5 -12.47 5.23 5.93
C ASP A 5 -11.53 4.24 6.63
N ILE A 6 -10.36 3.94 6.04
CA ILE A 6 -9.34 3.10 6.66
C ILE A 6 -8.67 3.89 7.77
N THR A 7 -8.83 3.42 9.01
CA THR A 7 -8.14 4.01 10.16
C THR A 7 -6.84 3.25 10.46
N ARG A 8 -6.05 3.81 11.38
CA ARG A 8 -4.84 3.15 11.89
C ARG A 8 -5.13 1.73 12.39
N SER A 9 -6.27 1.51 13.04
CA SER A 9 -6.59 0.21 13.63
C SER A 9 -6.78 -0.89 12.59
N GLU A 10 -7.32 -0.59 11.41
CA GLU A 10 -7.42 -1.57 10.32
C GLU A 10 -6.06 -1.87 9.69
N VAL A 11 -5.18 -0.86 9.61
CA VAL A 11 -3.81 -1.02 9.13
C VAL A 11 -2.99 -1.88 10.09
N GLU A 12 -3.14 -1.69 11.40
CA GLU A 12 -2.48 -2.50 12.43
C GLU A 12 -2.92 -3.96 12.35
N LYS A 13 -4.24 -4.23 12.24
CA LYS A 13 -4.75 -5.60 12.03
C LYS A 13 -4.18 -6.27 10.78
N ALA A 14 -4.01 -5.51 9.69
CA ALA A 14 -3.40 -6.01 8.46
C ALA A 14 -1.91 -6.33 8.64
N ILE A 15 -1.19 -5.52 9.41
CA ILE A 15 0.22 -5.78 9.76
C ILE A 15 0.33 -7.03 10.63
N GLU A 16 -0.50 -7.17 11.66
CA GLU A 16 -0.54 -8.36 12.53
C GLU A 16 -0.84 -9.64 11.74
N GLU A 17 -1.76 -9.59 10.77
CA GLU A 17 -2.02 -10.73 9.88
C GLU A 17 -0.82 -11.03 8.98
N CYS A 18 -0.15 -10.00 8.45
CA CYS A 18 1.08 -10.19 7.67
C CYS A 18 2.20 -10.80 8.52
N ASP A 19 2.30 -10.46 9.80
CA ASP A 19 3.30 -11.00 10.71
C ASP A 19 3.06 -12.46 11.05
N ARG A 20 1.80 -12.81 11.26
CA ARG A 20 1.37 -14.18 11.54
C ARG A 20 1.47 -15.10 10.33
N LEU A 21 1.12 -14.63 9.13
CA LEU A 21 1.18 -15.42 7.89
C LEU A 21 2.57 -15.44 7.25
N GLY A 22 3.37 -14.40 7.49
CA GLY A 22 4.57 -14.13 6.72
C GLY A 22 4.26 -13.50 5.37
N ARG A 23 5.24 -12.74 4.86
CA ARG A 23 5.08 -11.86 3.70
C ARG A 23 4.57 -12.57 2.44
N ASP A 24 5.14 -13.70 2.06
CA ASP A 24 4.79 -14.35 0.78
C ASP A 24 3.39 -14.98 0.80
N LEU A 25 3.00 -15.60 1.92
CA LEU A 25 1.64 -16.13 2.10
C LEU A 25 0.61 -15.02 2.18
N PHE A 26 0.93 -13.92 2.87
CA PHE A 26 0.07 -12.73 2.92
C PHE A 26 -0.17 -12.17 1.51
N LEU A 27 0.88 -12.04 0.70
CA LEU A 27 0.77 -11.60 -0.69
C LEU A 27 -0.08 -12.56 -1.53
N GLN A 28 0.12 -13.88 -1.39
CA GLN A 28 -0.66 -14.87 -2.12
C GLN A 28 -2.14 -14.84 -1.72
N ARG A 29 -2.45 -14.79 -0.43
CA ARG A 29 -3.82 -14.76 0.13
C ARG A 29 -4.63 -13.59 -0.41
N TYR A 30 -3.97 -12.43 -0.56
CA TYR A 30 -4.59 -11.22 -1.05
C TYR A 30 -4.34 -10.97 -2.55
N GLY A 31 -3.68 -11.87 -3.28
CA GLY A 31 -3.47 -11.72 -4.73
C GLY A 31 -2.51 -10.58 -5.11
N PHE A 32 -1.57 -10.25 -4.23
CA PHE A 32 -0.56 -9.22 -4.44
C PHE A 32 0.79 -9.79 -4.89
N ARG A 33 1.60 -8.88 -5.46
CA ARG A 33 3.02 -9.13 -5.72
C ARG A 33 3.87 -8.23 -4.85
N ARG A 34 5.11 -8.65 -4.58
CA ARG A 34 6.10 -7.86 -3.84
C ARG A 34 6.24 -6.47 -4.46
N ALA A 35 6.17 -5.45 -3.61
CA ALA A 35 6.39 -4.07 -3.97
C ALA A 35 7.87 -3.84 -4.26
N ARG A 36 8.15 -3.08 -5.33
CA ARG A 36 9.51 -2.78 -5.80
C ARG A 36 10.00 -1.38 -5.46
N ARG A 37 9.08 -0.48 -5.08
CA ARG A 37 9.36 0.97 -4.93
C ARG A 37 8.83 1.58 -3.63
N TYR A 38 7.70 1.09 -3.12
CA TYR A 38 7.05 1.69 -1.95
C TYR A 38 6.77 0.61 -0.91
N LEU A 39 7.54 0.65 0.18
CA LEU A 39 7.37 -0.21 1.34
C LEU A 39 6.91 0.63 2.52
N LEU A 40 6.00 0.07 3.31
CA LEU A 40 5.55 0.65 4.57
C LEU A 40 6.55 0.22 5.65
N SER A 41 7.11 1.16 6.39
CA SER A 41 7.94 0.88 7.56
C SER A 41 7.10 0.96 8.82
N HIS A 42 7.08 -0.11 9.62
CA HIS A 42 6.38 -0.15 10.90
C HIS A 42 7.20 -1.01 11.89
N GLU A 43 7.50 -0.46 13.07
CA GLU A 43 8.27 -1.14 14.12
C GLU A 43 9.60 -1.77 13.62
N GLY A 44 10.30 -1.06 12.74
CA GLY A 44 11.57 -1.53 12.16
C GLY A 44 11.43 -2.62 11.09
N ARG A 45 10.20 -3.00 10.72
CA ARG A 45 9.88 -4.02 9.70
C ARG A 45 9.28 -3.36 8.46
N GLN A 46 9.49 -3.98 7.30
CA GLN A 46 9.03 -3.45 6.01
C GLN A 46 7.94 -4.32 5.41
N TYR A 47 6.86 -3.67 4.97
CA TYR A 47 5.67 -4.31 4.43
C TYR A 47 5.34 -3.78 3.04
N ASP A 48 4.68 -4.59 2.22
CA ASP A 48 4.19 -4.16 0.91
C ASP A 48 3.00 -3.23 1.09
N SER A 49 3.24 -1.92 0.93
CA SER A 49 2.26 -0.84 1.22
C SER A 49 0.88 -1.08 0.58
N LYS A 50 0.86 -1.57 -0.67
CA LYS A 50 -0.35 -1.91 -1.41
C LYS A 50 -1.08 -3.12 -0.83
N ALA A 51 -0.34 -4.10 -0.33
CA ALA A 51 -0.91 -5.29 0.26
C ALA A 51 -1.54 -5.00 1.63
N VAL A 52 -0.85 -4.22 2.46
CA VAL A 52 -1.34 -3.81 3.79
C VAL A 52 -2.62 -2.99 3.69
N VAL A 53 -2.64 -1.93 2.86
CA VAL A 53 -3.86 -1.11 2.67
C VAL A 53 -5.00 -1.95 2.12
N GLY A 54 -4.68 -2.87 1.22
CA GLY A 54 -5.64 -3.78 0.65
C GLY A 54 -6.30 -4.74 1.65
N ALA A 55 -5.49 -5.32 2.53
CA ALA A 55 -5.98 -6.14 3.63
C ALA A 55 -6.73 -5.31 4.68
N ALA A 56 -6.23 -4.11 5.02
CA ALA A 56 -6.86 -3.16 5.94
C ALA A 56 -8.32 -2.86 5.56
N HIS A 57 -8.58 -2.66 4.27
CA HIS A 57 -9.93 -2.45 3.78
C HIS A 57 -10.87 -3.64 4.03
N GLY A 58 -10.35 -4.88 4.06
CA GLY A 58 -11.12 -6.08 4.41
C GLY A 58 -11.50 -6.17 5.89
N PHE A 59 -10.88 -5.35 6.75
CA PHE A 59 -11.23 -5.24 8.16
C PHE A 59 -12.25 -4.13 8.45
N LEU A 60 -12.69 -3.38 7.43
CA LEU A 60 -13.73 -2.38 7.61
C LEU A 60 -15.09 -3.03 7.90
N PRO A 61 -15.88 -2.47 8.84
CA PRO A 61 -17.20 -2.98 9.15
C PRO A 61 -18.11 -2.94 7.90
N GLY A 62 -18.80 -4.05 7.63
CA GLY A 62 -19.72 -4.18 6.50
C GLY A 62 -19.10 -4.63 5.17
N ARG A 63 -17.78 -4.89 5.10
CA ARG A 63 -17.12 -5.42 3.90
C ARG A 63 -16.45 -6.77 4.14
N ALA A 64 -17.28 -7.78 4.37
CA ALA A 64 -16.85 -9.12 4.06
C ALA A 64 -16.62 -9.21 2.54
N ARG A 65 -15.34 -9.22 2.13
CA ARG A 65 -14.82 -9.83 0.90
C ARG A 65 -14.70 -9.08 -0.43
N GLU A 66 -15.04 -7.79 -0.55
CA GLU A 66 -15.00 -7.14 -1.88
C GLU A 66 -14.24 -5.80 -1.99
N ALA A 67 -13.44 -5.77 -3.06
CA ALA A 67 -12.84 -4.62 -3.76
C ALA A 67 -11.42 -4.17 -3.37
N LEU A 68 -10.50 -5.14 -3.29
CA LEU A 68 -9.06 -4.90 -3.35
C LEU A 68 -8.61 -4.24 -4.68
N ARG A 69 -9.25 -4.65 -5.78
CA ARG A 69 -8.85 -4.26 -7.15
C ARG A 69 -9.10 -2.78 -7.46
N GLU A 70 -10.25 -2.25 -7.05
CA GLU A 70 -10.65 -0.84 -7.24
C GLU A 70 -9.74 0.13 -6.47
N ILE A 71 -9.40 -0.23 -5.23
CA ILE A 71 -8.58 0.59 -4.34
C ILE A 71 -7.14 0.69 -4.84
N LEU A 72 -6.61 -0.40 -5.39
CA LEU A 72 -5.28 -0.41 -5.99
C LEU A 72 -5.16 0.45 -7.24
N LEU A 73 -6.22 0.55 -8.03
CA LEU A 73 -6.26 1.43 -9.18
C LEU A 73 -6.22 2.89 -8.73
N ARG A 74 -6.95 3.26 -7.66
CA ARG A 74 -6.90 4.62 -7.10
C ARG A 74 -5.56 4.98 -6.46
N VAL A 75 -5.01 4.14 -5.57
CA VAL A 75 -3.72 4.42 -4.90
C VAL A 75 -2.55 4.44 -5.90
N ALA A 76 -2.62 3.66 -6.98
CA ALA A 76 -1.62 3.71 -8.05
C ALA A 76 -1.78 4.96 -8.94
N ALA A 77 -2.99 5.46 -9.16
CA ALA A 77 -3.26 6.63 -9.98
C ALA A 77 -2.99 7.95 -9.25
N GLU A 78 -3.38 8.08 -7.97
CA GLU A 78 -3.33 9.33 -7.21
C GLU A 78 -1.92 9.85 -6.90
N ARG A 79 -0.85 9.08 -7.16
CA ARG A 79 0.55 9.53 -6.97
C ARG A 79 1.45 9.48 -8.20
N HIS A 80 0.96 9.01 -9.35
CA HIS A 80 1.80 9.00 -10.55
C HIS A 80 2.03 10.41 -11.14
N ASP A 81 1.13 11.36 -10.88
CA ASP A 81 1.26 12.74 -11.39
C ASP A 81 2.16 13.63 -10.53
N ALA A 82 2.30 13.37 -9.23
CA ALA A 82 3.09 14.21 -8.33
C ALA A 82 4.61 13.94 -8.38
N VAL A 83 5.06 12.84 -9.01
CA VAL A 83 6.49 12.45 -9.03
C VAL A 83 7.15 12.69 -10.39
N ARG A 84 6.39 12.99 -11.46
CA ARG A 84 6.97 13.30 -12.77
C ARG A 84 7.61 14.70 -12.86
N ASP A 85 7.34 15.59 -11.91
CA ASP A 85 7.84 16.98 -11.96
C ASP A 85 9.12 17.22 -11.14
N ALA A 86 9.55 16.25 -10.31
CA ALA A 86 10.68 16.43 -9.39
C ALA A 86 12.03 15.88 -9.89
N THR A 87 12.11 15.32 -11.12
CA THR A 87 13.36 14.76 -11.67
C THR A 87 13.97 15.59 -12.81
N ARG A 88 13.53 16.83 -13.00
CA ARG A 88 14.23 17.76 -13.90
C ARG A 88 15.25 18.55 -13.08
N GLU A 89 16.44 17.98 -12.92
CA GLU A 89 17.57 18.74 -12.39
C GLU A 89 17.88 19.93 -13.32
N PRO A 90 18.11 21.15 -12.80
CA PRO A 90 18.77 22.18 -13.59
C PRO A 90 20.25 21.79 -13.68
N SER A 91 20.61 21.19 -14.82
CA SER A 91 21.98 20.96 -15.25
C SER A 91 22.80 22.26 -15.06
N SER A 92 23.66 22.26 -14.05
CA SER A 92 24.70 23.25 -13.83
C SER A 92 25.72 23.16 -14.98
N ALA A 93 25.56 24.02 -15.98
CA ALA A 93 26.59 24.29 -16.97
C ALA A 93 27.21 25.66 -16.64
N SER A 94 28.32 25.63 -15.91
CA SER A 94 29.29 26.72 -15.86
C SER A 94 30.52 26.29 -16.66
N PRO A 95 31.09 27.20 -17.45
CA PRO A 95 32.52 27.42 -17.43
C PRO A 95 32.87 28.80 -16.87
#